data_AF-A0ABD5WT57-F1
#
_entry.id   AF-A0ABD5WT57-F1
#
_cell.length_a   1.000
_cell.length_b   1.000
_cell.length_c   1.000
_cell.angle_alpha   90.00
_cell.angle_beta   90.00
_cell.angle_gamma   90.00
#
_symmetry.space_group_name_H-M   'P 1'
#
loop_
_entity.id
_entity.type
_entity.pdbx_description
1 polymer ?
#
loop_
_entity_poly.entity_id
_entity_poly.type
_entity_poly.pdbx_seq_one_letter_code
_entity_poly.pdbx_strand_id
1 'polypeptide(L)' 'MDLTGWRVEDLSGRRYEFPDEFVVDASDWCVVVTGDGTDSDPVLYWGADKPVWNNDGDAALLYDDRDVLIAGTLV' A
#
# COMPACT_ATOMS: atom_id res chain seq x y z
N MET A 1 0.11 8.16 13.07
CA MET A 1 -0.56 6.85 13.00
C MET A 1 0.49 5.84 12.65
N ASP A 2 0.66 4.84 13.49
CA ASP A 2 1.53 3.69 13.22
C ASP A 2 0.81 2.74 12.25
N LEU A 3 1.46 2.42 11.14
CA LEU A 3 0.94 1.53 10.09
C LEU A 3 1.66 0.17 10.09
N THR A 4 2.42 -0.16 11.13
CA THR A 4 3.00 -1.50 11.29
C THR A 4 1.92 -2.57 11.17
N GLY A 5 2.14 -3.55 10.30
CA GLY A 5 1.20 -4.64 10.01
C GLY A 5 0.04 -4.29 9.07
N TRP A 6 -0.09 -3.04 8.64
CA TRP A 6 -1.07 -2.67 7.60
C TRP A 6 -0.60 -3.15 6.23
N ARG A 7 -1.54 -3.25 5.29
CA ARG A 7 -1.21 -3.58 3.89
C ARG A 7 -2.12 -2.95 2.86
N VAL A 8 -1.57 -2.80 1.66
CA VAL A 8 -2.34 -2.59 0.42
C VAL A 8 -2.40 -3.91 -0.34
N GLU A 9 -3.57 -4.28 -0.88
CA GLU A 9 -3.78 -5.52 -1.63
C GLU A 9 -4.58 -5.26 -2.93
N ASP A 10 -4.18 -5.88 -4.03
CA ASP A 10 -4.93 -5.89 -5.30
C ASP A 10 -5.99 -7.02 -5.34
N LEU A 11 -6.92 -7.01 -6.31
CA LEU A 11 -7.93 -8.08 -6.40
C LEU A 11 -7.35 -9.45 -6.80
N SER A 12 -6.10 -9.48 -7.25
CA SER A 12 -5.36 -10.70 -7.58
C SER A 12 -4.57 -11.26 -6.39
N GLY A 13 -4.61 -10.59 -5.23
CA GLY A 13 -3.94 -10.99 -4.00
C GLY A 13 -2.48 -10.56 -3.90
N ARG A 14 -1.98 -9.66 -4.75
CA ARG A 14 -0.66 -9.04 -4.55
C ARG A 14 -0.73 -8.07 -3.39
N ARG A 15 0.25 -8.16 -2.48
CA ARG A 15 0.28 -7.36 -1.25
C ARG A 15 1.55 -6.53 -1.12
N TYR A 16 1.36 -5.31 -0.62
CA TYR A 16 2.40 -4.45 -0.08
C TYR A 16 2.17 -4.29 1.41
N GLU A 17 3.13 -4.72 2.23
CA GLU A 17 3.11 -4.53 3.68
C GLU A 17 3.91 -3.27 4.02
N PHE A 18 3.36 -2.43 4.89
CA PHE A 18 4.11 -1.25 5.35
C PHE A 18 5.32 -1.69 6.20
N PRO A 19 6.46 -0.98 6.13
CA PRO A 19 7.62 -1.30 6.95
C PRO A 19 7.29 -1.27 8.45
N ASP A 20 7.97 -2.12 9.21
CA ASP A 20 7.89 -2.06 10.67
C ASP A 20 8.24 -0.66 11.19
N GLU A 21 7.51 -0.21 12.21
CA GLU A 21 7.66 1.10 12.84
C GLU A 21 7.39 2.30 11.88
N PHE A 22 6.71 2.07 10.74
CA PHE A 22 6.33 3.14 9.84
C PHE A 22 5.19 3.99 10.41
N VAL A 23 5.44 5.29 10.58
CA VAL A 23 4.50 6.25 11.16
C VAL A 23 4.21 7.37 10.18
N VAL A 24 2.92 7.68 9.99
CA VAL A 24 2.45 8.87 9.28
C VAL A 24 1.91 9.88 10.28
N ASP A 25 2.45 11.10 10.30
CA ASP A 25 2.00 12.12 11.25
C ASP A 25 0.55 12.57 10.99
N ALA A 26 -0.06 13.20 12.00
CA ALA A 26 -1.43 13.69 11.87
C ALA A 26 -1.51 14.75 10.75
N SER A 27 -2.45 14.56 9.83
CA SER A 27 -2.63 15.40 8.62
C SER A 27 -1.57 15.22 7.52
N ASP A 28 -0.61 14.32 7.69
CA ASP A 28 0.33 13.93 6.64
C ASP A 28 -0.16 12.70 5.85
N TRP A 29 0.57 12.37 4.80
CA TRP A 29 0.26 11.27 3.88
C TRP A 29 1.54 10.58 3.42
N CYS A 30 1.41 9.35 2.94
CA CYS A 30 2.45 8.65 2.21
C CYS A 30 1.95 8.19 0.84
N VAL A 31 2.87 7.92 -0.08
CA VAL A 31 2.57 7.36 -1.41
C VAL A 31 3.28 6.02 -1.54
N VAL A 32 2.53 5.00 -1.94
CA VAL A 32 3.09 3.70 -2.33
C VAL A 32 3.17 3.66 -3.85
N VAL A 33 4.39 3.52 -4.37
CA VAL A 33 4.66 3.33 -5.80
C VAL A 33 4.84 1.84 -6.05
N THR A 34 4.08 1.28 -6.99
CA THR A 34 4.13 -0.17 -7.26
C THR A 34 5.44 -0.62 -7.91
N GLY A 35 6.16 0.27 -8.59
CA GLY A 35 7.41 -0.05 -9.27
C GLY A 35 8.65 -0.02 -8.38
N ASP A 36 9.81 -0.16 -9.01
CA ASP A 36 11.12 -0.11 -8.37
C ASP A 36 11.51 1.30 -7.90
N GLY A 37 12.28 1.36 -6.80
CA GLY A 37 12.88 2.57 -6.27
C GLY A 37 13.52 2.33 -4.90
N THR A 38 13.85 3.41 -4.21
CA THR A 38 14.34 3.38 -2.83
C THR A 38 13.40 4.20 -1.97
N ASP A 39 12.97 3.63 -0.86
CA ASP A 39 12.10 4.30 0.10
C ASP A 39 12.67 5.66 0.54
N SER A 40 11.80 6.64 0.59
CA SER A 40 12.08 8.00 1.03
C SER A 40 10.83 8.57 1.70
N ASP A 41 10.96 9.63 2.48
CA ASP A 41 9.79 10.32 3.03
C ASP A 41 9.22 11.29 1.96
N PRO A 42 7.94 11.18 1.53
CA PRO A 42 6.87 10.27 1.98
C PRO A 42 6.56 9.13 0.98
N VAL A 43 7.53 8.72 0.15
CA VAL A 43 7.36 7.76 -0.95
C VAL A 43 7.99 6.42 -0.64
N LEU A 44 7.15 5.38 -0.59
CA LEU A 44 7.53 3.99 -0.44
C LEU A 44 7.46 3.27 -1.79
N TYR A 45 8.35 2.31 -2.03
CA TYR A 45 8.43 1.55 -3.27
C TYR A 45 8.18 0.06 -3.01
N TRP A 46 7.17 -0.49 -3.68
CA TRP A 46 6.85 -1.91 -3.61
C TRP A 46 7.88 -2.78 -4.35
N GLY A 47 8.56 -2.25 -5.36
CA GLY A 47 9.51 -3.04 -6.14
C GLY A 47 8.85 -4.19 -6.90
N ALA A 48 7.60 -4.00 -7.34
CA ALA A 48 6.93 -5.00 -8.14
C ALA A 48 7.58 -5.08 -9.53
N ASP A 49 8.02 -6.28 -9.89
CA ASP A 49 8.65 -6.59 -11.19
C ASP A 49 7.64 -6.66 -12.35
N LYS A 50 6.34 -6.62 -12.03
CA LYS A 50 5.22 -6.76 -12.95
C LYS A 50 4.13 -5.74 -12.62
N PRO A 51 3.31 -5.34 -13.61
CA PRO A 51 2.15 -4.49 -13.35
C PRO A 51 1.26 -5.08 -12.26
N VAL A 52 1.08 -4.31 -11.19
CA VAL A 52 0.15 -4.63 -10.10
C VAL A 52 -1.26 -4.36 -10.58
N TRP A 53 -1.56 -3.09 -10.87
CA TRP A 53 -2.88 -2.63 -11.30
C TRP A 53 -3.18 -3.06 -12.73
N ASN A 54 -4.35 -3.66 -12.94
CA ASN A 54 -4.92 -3.87 -14.26
C ASN A 54 -6.11 -2.93 -14.50
N ASN A 55 -6.26 -2.42 -15.73
CA ASN A 55 -7.29 -1.44 -16.07
C ASN A 55 -8.68 -2.07 -16.29
N ASP A 56 -8.84 -3.37 -16.02
CA ASP A 56 -10.08 -4.13 -16.25
C ASP A 56 -10.80 -4.44 -14.93
N GLY A 57 -10.89 -3.42 -14.06
CA GLY A 57 -11.68 -3.48 -12.83
C GLY A 57 -10.91 -3.93 -11.58
N ASP A 58 -9.63 -3.61 -11.50
CA ASP A 58 -8.83 -3.84 -10.29
C ASP A 58 -9.17 -2.84 -9.17
N ALA A 59 -8.69 -3.11 -7.97
CA ALA A 59 -8.89 -2.25 -6.82
C ALA A 59 -7.63 -2.18 -5.95
N ALA A 60 -7.38 -1.01 -5.36
CA ALA A 60 -6.47 -0.88 -4.23
C ALA A 60 -7.27 -1.01 -2.94
N LEU A 61 -7.04 -2.08 -2.19
CA LEU A 61 -7.69 -2.38 -0.91
C LEU A 61 -6.72 -2.12 0.25
N LEU A 62 -7.13 -1.35 1.25
CA LEU A 62 -6.35 -1.05 2.45
C LEU A 62 -6.88 -1.86 3.63
N TYR A 63 -6.01 -2.66 4.23
CA TYR A 63 -6.30 -3.45 5.43
C TYR A 63 -5.48 -2.94 6.62
N ASP A 64 -6.09 -2.94 7.80
CA ASP A 64 -5.39 -2.66 9.07
C ASP A 64 -4.57 -3.87 9.56
N ASP A 65 -3.87 -3.66 10.67
CA ASP A 65 -3.05 -4.65 11.39
C ASP A 65 -3.81 -5.88 11.93
N ARG A 66 -5.14 -5.90 11.80
CA ARG A 66 -6.02 -6.98 12.23
C ARG A 66 -6.80 -7.59 11.07
N ASP A 67 -6.32 -7.39 9.83
CA ASP A 67 -6.96 -7.88 8.61
C ASP A 67 -8.36 -7.28 8.33
N VAL A 68 -8.68 -6.13 8.91
CA VAL A 68 -9.96 -5.45 8.65
C VAL A 68 -9.81 -4.53 7.45
N LEU A 69 -10.69 -4.67 6.46
CA LEU A 69 -10.77 -3.76 5.32
C LEU A 69 -11.22 -2.37 5.78
N ILE A 70 -10.35 -1.37 5.61
CA ILE A 70 -10.61 0.03 5.99
C ILE A 70 -11.14 0.84 4.82
N ALA A 71 -10.56 0.64 3.63
CA ALA A 71 -10.93 1.37 2.43
C ALA A 71 -10.65 0.54 1.17
N GLY A 72 -11.35 0.87 0.09
CA GLY A 72 -11.09 0.30 -1.22
C GLY A 72 -11.45 1.32 -2.31
N THR A 73 -10.62 1.41 -3.34
CA THR A 73 -10.92 2.20 -4.55
C THR A 73 -10.62 1.37 -5.79
N LEU A 74 -11.44 1.55 -6.83
CA LEU A 74 -11.12 1.01 -8.15
C LEU A 74 -9.96 1.82 -8.75
N VAL A 75 -9.04 1.14 -9.43
CA VAL A 75 -7.86 1.72 -10.10
C VAL A 75 -7.87 1.44 -11.59
#